data_AF-A0A640ULY0-F1
#
_entry.id   AF-A0A640ULY0-F1
#
_cell.length_a   1.000
_cell.length_b   1.000
_cell.length_c   1.000
_cell.angle_alpha   90.00
_cell.angle_beta   90.00
_cell.angle_gamma   90.00
#
_symmetry.space_group_name_H-M   'P 1'
#
loop_
_entity.id
_entity.type
_entity.pdbx_description
1 polymer ?
#
loop_
_entity_poly.entity_id
_entity_poly.type
_entity_poly.pdbx_seq_one_letter_code
_entity_poly.pdbx_strand_id
1 'polypeptide(L)'
;MCGACGDRTPADWARPLYAGPGARSALAAAALALAARPGLRVAARPGGWLVTGPTGAATACPTLTALVAALRRGSGPALPELPVARGSGALSVPAPDGRRGVRLRAVADAQAAAPEDRWTVRTDAEALAALGALAEPPGSLRHYLAGISGVTAPWGGSPRPVPGFDAPERASDLVVWAEWARQSGAFDADPFAATCPLDGTTRLDLEIRAGYVVRAVRLLRLPQSCARPAFLGGGLDGCRPSDAILRAI
;
A
#
# COMPACT_ATOMS: atom_id res chain seq x y z
N MET A 1 13.71 10.53 -29.80
CA MET A 1 13.40 10.71 -28.37
C MET A 1 13.67 9.38 -27.66
N CYS A 2 14.87 9.19 -27.12
CA CYS A 2 15.25 7.98 -26.38
C CYS A 2 14.99 8.19 -24.88
N GLY A 3 13.75 7.98 -24.44
CA GLY A 3 13.34 8.10 -23.03
C GLY A 3 13.73 6.90 -22.16
N ALA A 4 14.91 6.29 -22.39
CA ALA A 4 15.40 5.10 -21.70
C ALA A 4 16.68 5.36 -20.90
N CYS A 5 16.89 6.60 -20.45
CA CYS A 5 17.78 6.86 -19.32
C CYS A 5 17.07 6.32 -18.08
N GLY A 6 17.28 5.03 -17.82
CA GLY A 6 16.72 4.32 -16.69
C GLY A 6 17.23 4.91 -15.39
N ASP A 7 16.51 5.91 -14.89
CA ASP A 7 16.58 6.29 -13.50
C ASP A 7 16.13 5.06 -12.71
N ARG A 8 17.12 4.28 -12.25
CA ARG A 8 16.99 3.24 -11.23
C ARG A 8 16.75 3.89 -9.88
N THR A 9 15.86 4.90 -9.83
CA THR A 9 15.29 5.34 -8.58
C THR A 9 14.64 4.10 -7.97
N PRO A 10 14.91 3.75 -6.70
CA PRO A 10 14.25 2.63 -6.04
C PRO A 10 12.75 2.73 -6.30
N ALA A 11 12.14 1.60 -6.69
CA ALA A 11 10.78 1.60 -7.18
C ALA A 11 9.84 2.12 -6.10
N ASP A 12 9.36 3.34 -6.31
CA ASP A 12 8.36 3.91 -5.42
C ASP A 12 7.04 3.19 -5.66
N TRP A 13 6.63 2.39 -4.68
CA TRP A 13 5.43 1.57 -4.71
C TRP A 13 4.16 2.39 -4.99
N ALA A 14 4.13 3.66 -4.61
CA ALA A 14 2.99 4.55 -4.76
C ALA A 14 3.02 5.34 -6.07
N ARG A 15 4.06 5.21 -6.90
CA ARG A 15 4.24 6.03 -8.12
C ARG A 15 3.03 6.11 -9.04
N PRO A 16 2.31 5.01 -9.33
CA PRO A 16 1.11 5.08 -10.15
C PRO A 16 -0.01 5.94 -9.54
N LEU A 17 -0.07 6.07 -8.22
CA LEU A 17 -1.11 6.80 -7.49
C LEU A 17 -0.95 8.32 -7.55
N TYR A 18 0.24 8.82 -7.91
CA TYR A 18 0.53 10.26 -7.98
C TYR A 18 1.05 10.72 -9.34
N ALA A 19 0.71 10.00 -10.40
CA ALA A 19 1.08 10.37 -11.77
C ALA A 19 0.59 11.79 -12.15
N GLY A 20 -0.62 12.17 -11.73
CA GLY A 20 -1.22 13.47 -12.00
C GLY A 20 -0.76 14.61 -11.06
N PRO A 21 -0.76 15.87 -11.52
CA PRO A 21 -0.38 17.02 -10.69
C PRO A 21 -1.30 17.21 -9.48
N GLY A 22 -2.62 16.98 -9.62
CA GLY A 22 -3.57 17.07 -8.52
C GLY A 22 -3.26 16.08 -7.39
N ALA A 23 -2.95 14.83 -7.73
CA ALA A 23 -2.57 13.80 -6.75
C ALA A 23 -1.25 14.12 -6.05
N ARG A 24 -0.25 14.68 -6.76
CA ARG A 24 0.98 15.18 -6.12
C ARG A 24 0.71 16.30 -5.13
N SER A 25 -0.16 17.25 -5.48
CA SER A 25 -0.58 18.33 -4.57
C SER A 25 -1.32 17.79 -3.34
N ALA A 26 -2.19 16.79 -3.52
CA ALA A 26 -2.89 16.14 -2.40
C ALA A 26 -1.90 15.45 -1.45
N LEU A 27 -0.92 14.70 -1.97
CA LEU A 27 0.15 14.10 -1.15
C LEU A 27 1.00 15.17 -0.44
N ALA A 28 1.28 16.30 -1.10
CA ALA A 28 2.01 17.40 -0.46
C ALA A 28 1.23 17.98 0.74
N ALA A 29 -0.09 18.17 0.57
CA ALA A 29 -0.98 18.65 1.62
C ALA A 29 -1.07 17.64 2.78
N ALA A 30 -1.28 16.35 2.47
CA ALA A 30 -1.31 15.27 3.45
C ALA A 30 0.00 15.20 4.25
N ALA A 31 1.15 15.27 3.56
CA ALA A 31 2.46 15.22 4.19
C ALA A 31 2.75 16.43 5.08
N LEU A 32 2.32 17.63 4.67
CA LEU A 32 2.45 18.83 5.49
C LEU A 32 1.53 18.77 6.73
N ALA A 33 0.28 18.34 6.55
CA ALA A 33 -0.68 18.18 7.63
C ALA A 33 -0.19 17.15 8.66
N LEU A 34 0.30 16.00 8.19
CA LEU A 34 0.83 14.94 9.05
C LEU A 34 2.09 15.35 9.80
N ALA A 35 2.98 16.12 9.16
CA ALA A 35 4.18 16.63 9.82
C ALA A 35 3.86 17.65 10.91
N ALA A 36 2.79 18.45 10.76
CA ALA A 36 2.31 19.45 11.73
C ALA A 36 3.40 20.41 12.26
N ARG A 37 4.38 20.76 11.41
CA ARG A 37 5.55 21.57 11.81
C ARG A 37 5.46 23.02 11.31
N PRO A 38 5.55 24.01 12.21
CA PRO A 38 5.58 25.42 11.82
C PRO A 38 6.73 25.75 10.87
N GLY A 39 6.47 26.61 9.88
CA GLY A 39 7.48 27.09 8.92
C GLY A 39 7.91 26.08 7.85
N LEU A 40 7.46 24.83 7.94
CA LEU A 40 7.68 23.82 6.90
C LEU A 40 6.74 24.09 5.72
N ARG A 41 7.24 23.92 4.50
CA ARG A 41 6.46 24.01 3.27
C ARG A 41 6.76 22.81 2.38
N VAL A 42 5.72 22.26 1.76
CA VAL A 42 5.85 21.19 0.76
C VAL A 42 5.15 21.65 -0.51
N ALA A 43 5.88 21.76 -1.60
CA ALA A 43 5.33 22.15 -2.90
C ALA A 43 5.46 21.00 -3.89
N ALA A 44 4.35 20.59 -4.50
CA ALA A 44 4.37 19.66 -5.63
C ALA A 44 5.02 20.33 -6.86
N ARG A 45 5.89 19.60 -7.55
CA ARG A 45 6.60 20.02 -8.76
C ARG A 45 6.50 18.94 -9.84
N PRO A 46 6.81 19.26 -11.11
CA PRO A 46 7.11 18.22 -12.08
C PRO A 46 8.24 17.33 -11.55
N GLY A 47 8.01 16.01 -11.50
CA GLY A 47 9.00 15.04 -11.03
C GLY A 47 9.06 14.80 -9.51
N GLY A 48 8.20 15.41 -8.68
CA GLY A 48 8.13 15.11 -7.25
C GLY A 48 7.70 16.31 -6.39
N TRP A 49 8.41 16.55 -5.30
CA TRP A 49 8.15 17.60 -4.32
C TRP A 49 9.40 18.38 -3.97
N LEU A 50 9.21 19.62 -3.54
CA LEU A 50 10.23 20.43 -2.90
C LEU A 50 9.79 20.68 -1.45
N VAL A 51 10.60 20.22 -0.49
CA VAL A 51 10.41 20.48 0.93
C VAL A 51 11.29 21.64 1.33
N THR A 52 10.71 22.71 1.86
CA THR A 52 11.43 23.89 2.36
C THR A 52 11.24 24.00 3.86
N GLY A 53 12.34 24.01 4.60
CA GLY A 53 12.34 24.18 6.06
C GLY A 53 12.22 25.64 6.49
N PRO A 54 12.08 25.90 7.80
CA PRO A 54 11.92 27.24 8.36
C PRO A 54 13.14 28.15 8.12
N THR A 55 14.33 27.57 7.93
CA THR A 55 15.57 28.29 7.59
C THR A 55 15.70 28.63 6.11
N GLY A 56 14.71 28.29 5.28
CA GLY A 56 14.76 28.43 3.83
C GLY A 56 15.51 27.31 3.09
N ALA A 57 16.19 26.41 3.81
CA ALA A 57 16.83 25.24 3.21
C ALA A 57 15.79 24.38 2.48
N ALA A 58 16.10 24.00 1.24
CA ALA A 58 15.20 23.25 0.38
C ALA A 58 15.79 21.89 0.00
N THR A 59 14.95 20.85 0.00
CA THR A 59 15.31 19.49 -0.41
C THR A 59 14.34 19.01 -1.49
N ALA A 60 14.86 18.62 -2.65
CA ALA A 60 14.06 17.99 -3.69
C ALA A 60 13.80 16.52 -3.32
N CYS A 61 12.56 16.08 -3.49
CA CYS A 61 12.09 14.74 -3.14
C CYS A 61 11.41 14.13 -4.37
N PRO A 62 12.10 13.29 -5.15
CA PRO A 62 11.54 12.75 -6.39
C PRO A 62 10.48 11.64 -6.15
N THR A 63 10.44 11.07 -4.95
CA THR A 63 9.57 9.96 -4.57
C THR A 63 8.85 10.25 -3.25
N LEU A 64 7.75 9.55 -3.01
CA LEU A 64 7.02 9.57 -1.74
C LEU A 64 7.93 9.14 -0.59
N THR A 65 8.73 8.10 -0.79
CA THR A 65 9.71 7.64 0.21
C THR A 65 10.71 8.74 0.56
N ALA A 66 11.25 9.45 -0.43
CA ALA A 66 12.17 10.58 -0.19
C ALA A 66 11.45 11.76 0.50
N LEU A 67 10.21 12.04 0.13
CA LEU A 67 9.39 13.08 0.75
C LEU A 67 9.20 12.79 2.25
N VAL A 68 8.69 11.60 2.58
CA VAL A 68 8.45 11.20 3.97
C VAL A 68 9.76 11.16 4.76
N ALA A 69 10.84 10.63 4.20
CA ALA A 69 12.15 10.62 4.86
C ALA A 69 12.65 12.04 5.16
N ALA A 70 12.48 12.99 4.22
CA ALA A 70 12.88 14.38 4.41
C ALA A 70 12.11 15.05 5.56
N LEU A 71 10.80 14.78 5.69
CA LEU A 71 9.95 15.33 6.73
C LEU A 71 10.25 14.71 8.11
N ARG A 72 10.53 13.40 8.15
CA ARG A 72 10.84 12.65 9.37
C ARG A 72 12.11 13.10 10.08
N ARG A 73 13.12 13.62 9.37
CA ARG A 73 14.40 14.05 9.97
C ARG A 73 14.27 15.06 11.12
N GLY A 74 13.16 15.79 11.22
CA GLY A 74 12.90 16.70 12.33
C GLY A 74 11.60 16.41 13.08
N SER A 75 11.05 15.21 12.91
CA SER A 75 9.93 14.69 13.68
C SER A 75 10.46 13.57 14.56
N GLY A 76 10.01 13.49 15.82
CA GLY A 76 10.46 12.45 16.74
C GLY A 76 10.13 11.01 16.26
N PRO A 77 10.49 9.99 17.05
CA PRO A 77 10.26 8.59 16.68
C PRO A 77 8.76 8.21 16.68
N ALA A 78 7.90 9.02 17.29
CA ALA A 78 6.48 8.75 17.42
C ALA A 78 5.79 8.74 16.05
N LEU A 79 4.87 7.79 15.89
CA LEU A 79 3.97 7.77 14.76
C LEU A 79 2.98 8.93 14.89
N PRO A 80 2.87 9.80 13.87
CA PRO A 80 1.90 10.88 13.91
C PRO A 80 0.48 10.30 13.89
N GLU A 81 -0.40 10.90 14.67
CA GLU A 81 -1.83 10.62 14.60
C GLU A 81 -2.35 11.06 13.22
N LEU A 82 -3.31 10.30 12.68
CA LEU A 82 -3.96 10.66 11.43
C LEU A 82 -4.75 11.96 11.63
N PRO A 83 -4.60 12.96 10.74
CA PRO A 83 -5.42 14.17 10.80
C PRO A 83 -6.90 13.82 10.70
N VAL A 84 -7.66 14.08 11.77
CA VAL A 84 -9.10 13.79 11.84
C VAL A 84 -9.92 14.78 10.97
N ALA A 85 -9.32 15.91 10.61
CA ALA A 85 -9.90 16.97 9.77
C ALA A 85 -10.25 16.49 8.36
N ARG A 86 -10.70 17.39 7.47
CA ARG A 86 -11.03 17.09 6.06
C ARG A 86 -9.87 16.36 5.35
N GLY A 87 -10.21 15.39 4.48
CA GLY A 87 -9.20 14.66 3.69
C GLY A 87 -8.38 15.57 2.78
N SER A 88 -7.11 15.22 2.57
CA SER A 88 -6.13 16.04 1.84
C SER A 88 -6.29 16.01 0.31
N GLY A 89 -7.13 15.10 -0.21
CA GLY A 89 -7.51 15.04 -1.62
C GLY A 89 -7.34 13.64 -2.23
N ALA A 90 -7.96 13.46 -3.40
CA ALA A 90 -7.95 12.18 -4.11
C ALA A 90 -6.61 11.88 -4.80
N LEU A 91 -6.32 10.60 -4.96
CA LEU A 91 -5.19 10.09 -5.72
C LEU A 91 -5.57 9.82 -7.18
N SER A 92 -4.57 9.57 -8.02
CA SER A 92 -4.80 9.07 -9.37
C SER A 92 -5.26 7.62 -9.31
N VAL A 93 -6.21 7.25 -10.17
CA VAL A 93 -6.63 5.85 -10.34
C VAL A 93 -5.68 5.18 -11.33
N PRO A 94 -4.87 4.19 -10.91
CA PRO A 94 -3.95 3.54 -11.81
C PRO A 94 -4.69 2.62 -12.80
N ALA A 95 -4.01 2.27 -13.90
CA ALA A 95 -4.46 1.21 -14.79
C ALA A 95 -4.68 -0.11 -14.01
N PRO A 96 -5.46 -1.07 -14.54
CA PRO A 96 -5.57 -2.40 -13.94
C PRO A 96 -4.18 -2.98 -13.64
N ASP A 97 -4.05 -3.60 -12.47
CA ASP A 97 -2.77 -4.18 -12.05
C ASP A 97 -2.52 -5.48 -12.80
N GLY A 98 -1.48 -5.50 -13.64
CA GLY A 98 -1.09 -6.68 -14.41
C GLY A 98 -0.19 -7.66 -13.65
N ARG A 99 0.13 -7.37 -12.37
CA ARG A 99 0.96 -8.26 -11.54
C ARG A 99 0.17 -9.50 -11.13
N ARG A 100 0.87 -10.62 -10.95
CA ARG A 100 0.30 -11.89 -10.49
C ARG A 100 0.30 -11.96 -8.96
N GLY A 101 -0.82 -12.37 -8.37
CA GLY A 101 -0.89 -12.65 -6.95
C GLY A 101 -0.13 -13.93 -6.59
N VAL A 102 0.81 -13.85 -5.63
CA VAL A 102 1.57 -15.00 -5.11
C VAL A 102 1.14 -15.34 -3.70
N ARG A 103 1.04 -16.63 -3.40
CA ARG A 103 0.75 -17.15 -2.05
C ARG A 103 2.03 -17.70 -1.44
N LEU A 104 2.50 -17.07 -0.36
CA LEU A 104 3.67 -17.52 0.39
C LEU A 104 3.25 -18.53 1.47
N ARG A 105 3.90 -19.69 1.50
CA ARG A 105 3.63 -20.73 2.49
C ARG A 105 4.95 -21.22 3.10
N ALA A 106 5.08 -21.09 4.41
CA ALA A 106 6.16 -21.74 5.14
C ALA A 106 5.77 -23.20 5.47
N VAL A 107 6.61 -24.14 5.07
CA VAL A 107 6.47 -25.59 5.33
C VAL A 107 7.82 -26.17 5.71
N ALA A 108 7.89 -26.86 6.85
CA ALA A 108 9.15 -27.41 7.35
C ALA A 108 9.72 -28.51 6.42
N ASP A 109 8.85 -29.36 5.87
CA ASP A 109 9.23 -30.45 4.98
C ASP A 109 9.08 -30.07 3.52
N ALA A 110 10.15 -30.23 2.76
CA ALA A 110 10.18 -29.98 1.33
C ALA A 110 9.28 -30.99 0.60
N GLN A 111 8.15 -30.53 0.05
CA GLN A 111 7.31 -31.35 -0.82
C GLN A 111 6.97 -30.63 -2.12
N ALA A 112 7.26 -31.35 -3.21
CA ALA A 112 6.84 -31.23 -4.61
C ALA A 112 6.96 -29.84 -5.27
N ALA A 113 7.10 -29.84 -6.61
CA ALA A 113 7.08 -28.62 -7.39
C ALA A 113 5.80 -27.83 -7.11
N ALA A 114 5.92 -26.65 -6.50
CA ALA A 114 4.79 -25.77 -6.27
C ALA A 114 4.36 -25.15 -7.62
N PRO A 115 3.05 -24.94 -7.85
CA PRO A 115 2.59 -24.18 -8.99
C PRO A 115 3.17 -22.75 -8.95
N GLU A 116 3.27 -22.09 -10.11
CA GLU A 116 3.95 -20.78 -10.26
C GLU A 116 3.38 -19.65 -9.38
N ASP A 117 2.14 -19.77 -8.91
CA ASP A 117 1.45 -18.80 -8.03
C ASP A 117 1.69 -19.07 -6.53
N ARG A 118 2.50 -20.08 -6.19
CA ARG A 118 2.78 -20.48 -4.81
C ARG A 118 4.27 -20.49 -4.54
N TRP A 119 4.70 -19.69 -3.57
CA TRP A 119 6.07 -19.66 -3.09
C TRP A 119 6.15 -20.47 -1.81
N THR A 120 7.00 -21.49 -1.79
CA THR A 120 7.26 -22.30 -0.60
C THR A 120 8.61 -21.96 -0.02
N VAL A 121 8.64 -21.78 1.29
CA VAL A 121 9.83 -21.47 2.08
C VAL A 121 9.86 -22.39 3.30
N ARG A 122 11.04 -22.60 3.89
CA ARG A 122 11.24 -23.55 5.00
C ARG A 122 11.20 -22.88 6.35
N THR A 123 11.58 -21.60 6.39
CA THR A 123 11.76 -20.86 7.64
C THR A 123 11.14 -19.46 7.55
N ASP A 124 10.89 -18.85 8.71
CA ASP A 124 10.45 -17.47 8.79
C ASP A 124 11.48 -16.49 8.21
N ALA A 125 12.78 -16.81 8.30
CA ALA A 125 13.84 -15.99 7.71
C ALA A 125 13.80 -16.04 6.18
N GLU A 126 13.58 -17.21 5.58
CA GLU A 126 13.37 -17.34 4.14
C GLU A 126 12.07 -16.65 3.69
N ALA A 127 11.01 -16.75 4.50
CA ALA A 127 9.77 -16.04 4.25
C ALA A 127 9.98 -14.51 4.25
N LEU A 128 10.74 -13.98 5.20
CA LEU A 128 11.09 -12.56 5.26
C LEU A 128 11.91 -12.14 4.03
N ALA A 129 12.90 -12.94 3.63
CA ALA A 129 13.68 -12.68 2.43
C ALA A 129 12.79 -12.68 1.16
N ALA A 130 11.80 -13.58 1.09
CA ALA A 130 10.83 -13.60 0.00
C ALA A 130 9.94 -12.34 -0.03
N LEU A 131 9.53 -11.81 1.13
CA LEU A 131 8.81 -10.53 1.20
C LEU A 131 9.69 -9.35 0.72
N GLY A 132 10.96 -9.32 1.10
CA GLY A 132 11.91 -8.33 0.60
C GLY A 132 12.09 -8.40 -0.91
N ALA A 133 12.25 -9.60 -1.46
CA ALA A 133 12.33 -9.83 -2.91
C ALA A 133 11.05 -9.44 -3.65
N LEU A 134 9.89 -9.60 -3.00
CA LEU A 134 8.59 -9.19 -3.55
C LEU A 134 8.41 -7.66 -3.57
N ALA A 135 8.96 -6.95 -2.59
CA ALA A 135 8.86 -5.49 -2.49
C ALA A 135 9.83 -4.74 -3.41
N GLU A 136 10.88 -5.41 -3.89
CA GLU A 136 11.90 -4.83 -4.77
C GLU A 136 11.74 -5.27 -6.23
N PRO A 137 12.16 -4.45 -7.21
CA PRO A 137 12.25 -4.89 -8.60
C PRO A 137 13.24 -6.06 -8.78
N PRO A 138 12.93 -7.03 -9.66
CA PRO A 138 11.76 -7.08 -10.55
C PRO A 138 10.51 -7.66 -9.89
N GLY A 139 10.58 -8.17 -8.65
CA GLY A 139 9.47 -8.81 -7.94
C GLY A 139 8.26 -7.91 -7.83
N SER A 140 8.45 -6.67 -7.37
CA SER A 140 7.36 -5.70 -7.16
C SER A 140 6.67 -5.25 -8.44
N LEU A 141 7.30 -5.46 -9.61
CA LEU A 141 6.75 -5.15 -10.93
C LEU A 141 5.99 -6.33 -11.54
N ARG A 142 6.13 -7.54 -10.99
CA ARG A 142 5.56 -8.78 -11.54
C ARG A 142 4.56 -9.45 -10.61
N HIS A 143 4.74 -9.26 -9.30
CA HIS A 143 4.00 -9.98 -8.28
C HIS A 143 3.51 -9.07 -7.16
N TYR A 144 2.48 -9.53 -6.44
CA TYR A 144 2.05 -8.98 -5.15
C TYR A 144 1.64 -10.13 -4.22
N LEU A 145 1.61 -9.90 -2.91
CA LEU A 145 1.24 -10.93 -1.94
C LEU A 145 -0.28 -11.11 -1.89
N ALA A 146 -0.76 -12.24 -2.40
CA ALA A 146 -2.17 -12.64 -2.34
C ALA A 146 -2.52 -13.40 -1.04
N GLY A 147 -1.53 -13.91 -0.32
CA GLY A 147 -1.74 -14.53 0.98
C GLY A 147 -0.46 -15.10 1.57
N ILE A 148 -0.44 -15.23 2.89
CA ILE A 148 0.67 -15.82 3.65
C ILE A 148 0.13 -16.85 4.64
N SER A 149 0.84 -17.95 4.85
CA SER A 149 0.46 -18.99 5.82
C SER A 149 1.67 -19.77 6.32
N GLY A 150 1.56 -20.34 7.51
CA GLY A 150 2.61 -21.18 8.13
C GLY A 150 3.80 -20.41 8.73
N VAL A 151 3.83 -19.08 8.61
CA VAL A 151 4.86 -18.23 9.24
C VAL A 151 4.51 -18.03 10.71
N THR A 152 5.47 -18.25 11.61
CA THR A 152 5.26 -18.15 13.06
C THR A 152 5.57 -16.77 13.64
N ALA A 153 6.40 -16.00 12.96
CA ALA A 153 6.73 -14.64 13.34
C ALA A 153 5.49 -13.72 13.35
N PRO A 154 5.42 -12.72 14.25
CA PRO A 154 4.26 -11.84 14.39
C PRO A 154 3.79 -11.19 13.08
N TRP A 155 4.72 -10.77 12.22
CA TRP A 155 4.43 -10.13 10.93
C TRP A 155 3.76 -11.09 9.92
N GLY A 156 3.77 -12.40 10.17
CA GLY A 156 3.08 -13.42 9.39
C GLY A 156 1.58 -13.58 9.72
N GLY A 157 1.11 -12.97 10.82
CA GLY A 157 -0.27 -13.07 11.28
C GLY A 157 -1.30 -12.34 10.40
N SER A 158 -2.57 -12.38 10.80
CA SER A 158 -3.63 -11.62 10.12
C SER A 158 -3.37 -10.12 10.22
N PRO A 159 -3.40 -9.37 9.10
CA PRO A 159 -3.10 -7.95 9.12
C PRO A 159 -4.23 -7.20 9.84
N ARG A 160 -3.86 -6.21 10.67
CA ARG A 160 -4.84 -5.37 11.37
C ARG A 160 -5.46 -4.38 10.38
N PRO A 161 -6.79 -4.37 10.20
CA PRO A 161 -7.44 -3.36 9.39
C PRO A 161 -7.38 -2.01 10.12
N VAL A 162 -6.98 -0.95 9.40
CA VAL A 162 -7.04 0.42 9.92
C VAL A 162 -8.25 1.15 9.33
N PRO A 163 -9.22 1.56 10.16
CA PRO A 163 -10.39 2.30 9.71
C PRO A 163 -10.05 3.78 9.41
N GLY A 164 -11.02 4.53 8.88
CA GLY A 164 -10.91 5.99 8.68
C GLY A 164 -10.53 6.45 7.27
N PHE A 165 -10.42 5.51 6.32
CA PHE A 165 -10.11 5.80 4.91
C PHE A 165 -11.27 5.44 3.98
N ASP A 166 -12.48 5.86 4.33
CA ASP A 166 -13.74 5.48 3.70
C ASP A 166 -14.20 6.40 2.54
N ALA A 167 -13.41 7.43 2.23
CA ALA A 167 -13.69 8.39 1.15
C ALA A 167 -12.46 8.61 0.24
N PRO A 168 -12.65 8.89 -1.07
CA PRO A 168 -11.55 9.16 -2.00
C PRO A 168 -10.59 10.26 -1.56
N GLU A 169 -11.11 11.30 -0.89
CA GLU A 169 -10.32 12.44 -0.42
C GLU A 169 -9.33 12.06 0.70
N ARG A 170 -9.48 10.87 1.30
CA ARG A 170 -8.60 10.33 2.34
C ARG A 170 -7.48 9.45 1.79
N ALA A 171 -7.48 9.14 0.49
CA ALA A 171 -6.51 8.23 -0.09
C ALA A 171 -5.08 8.76 0.02
N SER A 172 -4.88 10.07 -0.17
CA SER A 172 -3.56 10.69 0.01
C SER A 172 -3.08 10.63 1.46
N ASP A 173 -3.97 10.84 2.44
CA ASP A 173 -3.65 10.72 3.86
C ASP A 173 -3.20 9.30 4.22
N LEU A 174 -3.91 8.27 3.73
CA LEU A 174 -3.53 6.86 3.89
C LEU A 174 -2.12 6.60 3.38
N VAL A 175 -1.84 6.99 2.14
CA VAL A 175 -0.56 6.67 1.47
C VAL A 175 0.62 7.34 2.17
N VAL A 176 0.48 8.61 2.55
CA VAL A 176 1.53 9.33 3.30
C VAL A 176 1.74 8.72 4.69
N TRP A 177 0.65 8.49 5.42
CA TRP A 177 0.73 7.94 6.78
C TRP A 177 1.32 6.53 6.79
N ALA A 178 0.91 5.68 5.85
CA ALA A 178 1.41 4.32 5.74
C ALA A 178 2.91 4.30 5.41
N GLU A 179 3.38 5.16 4.51
CA GLU A 179 4.81 5.30 4.24
C GLU A 179 5.57 5.83 5.47
N TRP A 180 5.00 6.78 6.21
CA TRP A 180 5.60 7.29 7.45
C TRP A 180 5.75 6.18 8.50
N ALA A 181 4.68 5.45 8.75
CA ALA A 181 4.62 4.34 9.70
C ALA A 181 5.58 3.21 9.32
N ARG A 182 5.65 2.89 8.03
CA ARG A 182 6.59 1.91 7.49
C ARG A 182 8.03 2.33 7.77
N GLN A 183 8.40 3.58 7.47
CA GLN A 183 9.76 4.05 7.71
C GLN A 183 10.09 4.24 9.21
N SER A 184 9.09 4.31 10.09
CA SER A 184 9.29 4.33 11.55
C SER A 184 9.40 2.94 12.18
N GLY A 185 9.32 1.86 11.40
CA GLY A 185 9.36 0.50 11.91
C GLY A 185 8.06 0.06 12.60
N ALA A 186 6.98 0.84 12.48
CA ALA A 186 5.70 0.52 13.13
C ALA A 186 5.07 -0.78 12.62
N PHE A 187 5.54 -1.28 11.47
CA PHE A 187 5.03 -2.49 10.82
C PHE A 187 6.07 -3.62 10.73
N ASP A 188 7.14 -3.55 11.54
CA ASP A 188 8.20 -4.57 11.54
C ASP A 188 7.71 -5.89 12.16
N ALA A 189 6.91 -5.80 13.22
CA ALA A 189 6.27 -6.94 13.87
C ALA A 189 4.76 -7.03 13.58
N ASP A 190 4.10 -5.89 13.35
CA ASP A 190 2.64 -5.83 13.22
C ASP A 190 2.21 -5.65 11.77
N PRO A 191 1.56 -6.66 11.15
CA PRO A 191 1.13 -6.55 9.76
C PRO A 191 -0.06 -5.58 9.64
N PHE A 192 0.00 -4.73 8.63
CA PHE A 192 -0.98 -3.67 8.37
C PHE A 192 -1.74 -3.94 7.07
N ALA A 193 -3.06 -3.72 7.09
CA ALA A 193 -3.86 -3.66 5.89
C ALA A 193 -4.84 -2.49 5.92
N ALA A 194 -5.05 -1.86 4.77
CA ALA A 194 -6.05 -0.83 4.59
C ALA A 194 -6.67 -0.93 3.20
N THR A 195 -7.96 -0.59 3.13
CA THR A 195 -8.64 -0.38 1.85
C THR A 195 -9.20 1.03 1.82
N CYS A 196 -9.01 1.73 0.71
CA CYS A 196 -9.48 3.10 0.55
C CYS A 196 -10.09 3.30 -0.83
N PRO A 197 -11.27 3.92 -0.97
CA PRO A 197 -11.78 4.31 -2.28
C PRO A 197 -10.78 5.22 -3.00
N LEU A 198 -10.60 5.01 -4.30
CA LEU A 198 -9.87 5.95 -5.16
C LEU A 198 -10.86 6.81 -5.97
N ASP A 199 -12.02 6.23 -6.29
CA ASP A 199 -13.18 6.90 -6.89
C ASP A 199 -14.47 6.12 -6.51
N GLY A 200 -15.59 6.37 -7.21
CA GLY A 200 -16.86 5.68 -6.96
C GLY A 200 -16.86 4.17 -7.29
N THR A 201 -15.89 3.70 -8.08
CA THR A 201 -15.85 2.35 -8.68
C THR A 201 -14.58 1.56 -8.37
N THR A 202 -13.58 2.17 -7.75
CA THR A 202 -12.26 1.58 -7.53
C THR A 202 -11.76 1.83 -6.12
N ARG A 203 -10.96 0.90 -5.62
CA ARG A 203 -10.34 0.97 -4.29
C ARG A 203 -8.86 0.64 -4.38
N LEU A 204 -8.05 1.29 -3.56
CA LEU A 204 -6.71 0.84 -3.22
C LEU A 204 -6.83 -0.24 -2.13
N ASP A 205 -6.15 -1.36 -2.33
CA ASP A 205 -5.90 -2.39 -1.32
C ASP A 205 -4.39 -2.42 -1.03
N LEU A 206 -4.05 -2.04 0.19
CA LEU A 206 -2.69 -1.84 0.67
C LEU A 206 -2.42 -2.80 1.82
N GLU A 207 -1.30 -3.54 1.73
CA GLU A 207 -0.80 -4.41 2.79
C GLU A 207 0.70 -4.20 2.99
N ILE A 208 1.11 -4.04 4.25
CA ILE A 208 2.50 -3.88 4.66
C ILE A 208 2.83 -4.96 5.70
N ARG A 209 3.95 -5.65 5.50
CA ARG A 209 4.44 -6.70 6.40
C ARG A 209 5.94 -6.59 6.58
N ALA A 210 6.40 -6.67 7.83
CA ALA A 210 7.82 -6.60 8.17
C ALA A 210 8.52 -5.39 7.52
N GLY A 211 7.84 -4.22 7.50
CA GLY A 211 8.35 -3.01 6.87
C GLY A 211 8.31 -2.96 5.33
N TYR A 212 7.83 -4.02 4.66
CA TYR A 212 7.74 -4.14 3.20
C TYR A 212 6.32 -3.89 2.69
N VAL A 213 6.17 -3.09 1.64
CA VAL A 213 4.89 -2.95 0.90
C VAL A 213 4.72 -4.17 0.00
N VAL A 214 3.92 -5.13 0.43
CA VAL A 214 3.77 -6.44 -0.22
C VAL A 214 2.54 -6.50 -1.12
N ARG A 215 1.58 -5.58 -0.92
CA ARG A 215 0.42 -5.39 -1.80
C ARG A 215 0.06 -3.92 -1.84
N ALA A 216 -0.10 -3.36 -3.03
CA ALA A 216 -0.62 -2.02 -3.27
C ALA A 216 -1.30 -2.04 -4.64
N VAL A 217 -2.52 -2.56 -4.68
CA VAL A 217 -3.23 -2.92 -5.91
C VAL A 217 -4.53 -2.14 -6.02
N ARG A 218 -4.95 -1.88 -7.25
CA ARG A 218 -6.30 -1.36 -7.53
C ARG A 218 -7.28 -2.52 -7.62
N LEU A 219 -8.36 -2.44 -6.85
CA LEU A 219 -9.51 -3.34 -6.92
C LEU A 219 -10.69 -2.62 -7.55
N LEU A 220 -11.47 -3.35 -8.34
CA LEU A 220 -12.80 -2.90 -8.76
C LEU A 220 -13.78 -3.07 -7.62
N ARG A 221 -14.57 -2.03 -7.34
CA ARG A 221 -15.72 -2.12 -6.43
C ARG A 221 -16.79 -2.91 -7.16
N LEU A 222 -17.06 -4.12 -6.68
CA LEU A 222 -18.25 -4.85 -7.12
C LEU A 222 -19.49 -4.03 -6.72
N PRO A 223 -20.48 -3.86 -7.62
CA PRO A 223 -21.72 -3.21 -7.28
C PRO A 223 -22.35 -3.88 -6.05
N GLN A 224 -22.60 -3.10 -4.99
CA GLN A 224 -23.26 -3.62 -3.78
C GLN A 224 -24.67 -4.16 -4.06
N SER A 225 -25.24 -3.83 -5.23
CA SER A 225 -26.55 -4.29 -5.69
C SER A 225 -26.65 -5.78 -5.98
N CYS A 226 -25.57 -6.56 -5.99
CA CYS A 226 -25.66 -8.03 -6.06
C CYS A 226 -25.76 -8.71 -4.68
N ALA A 227 -25.60 -7.96 -3.58
CA ALA A 227 -25.63 -8.50 -2.22
C ALA A 227 -27.03 -8.36 -1.58
N ARG A 228 -28.02 -9.04 -2.18
CA ARG A 228 -29.20 -9.69 -1.55
C ARG A 228 -30.32 -9.81 -2.60
N PRO A 229 -30.65 -11.01 -3.09
CA PRO A 229 -32.06 -11.28 -3.32
C PRO A 229 -32.74 -11.14 -1.94
N ALA A 230 -33.75 -10.28 -1.86
CA ALA A 230 -34.75 -10.37 -0.82
C ALA A 230 -35.45 -11.73 -0.99
N PHE A 231 -34.87 -12.79 -0.43
CA PHE A 231 -35.56 -14.06 -0.24
C PHE A 231 -36.64 -13.80 0.81
N LEU A 232 -37.81 -13.37 0.32
CA LEU A 232 -39.07 -13.61 0.99
C LEU A 232 -39.20 -15.12 1.15
N GLY A 233 -39.36 -15.54 2.40
CA GLY A 233 -39.66 -16.88 2.92
C GLY A 233 -39.77 -18.04 1.94
N GLY A 234 -38.85 -19.00 2.08
CA GLY A 234 -39.00 -20.34 1.53
C GLY A 234 -37.74 -21.14 1.78
N GLY A 235 -37.77 -22.04 2.76
CA GLY A 235 -36.61 -22.82 3.18
C GLY A 235 -36.00 -23.66 2.05
N LEU A 236 -34.70 -23.88 2.13
CA LEU A 236 -34.03 -25.19 2.15
C LEU A 236 -32.51 -25.00 2.13
N ASP A 237 -31.84 -26.02 2.65
CA ASP A 237 -30.45 -26.10 3.06
C ASP A 237 -29.38 -25.84 1.98
N GLY A 238 -28.24 -25.32 2.44
CA GLY A 238 -26.93 -25.76 1.96
C GLY A 238 -26.35 -25.06 0.73
N CYS A 239 -25.86 -23.82 0.88
CA CYS A 239 -24.78 -23.30 0.03
C CYS A 239 -23.98 -22.22 0.76
N ARG A 240 -22.73 -22.54 1.16
CA ARG A 240 -21.74 -21.55 1.64
C ARG A 240 -20.95 -21.01 0.44
N PRO A 241 -20.99 -19.70 0.14
CA PRO A 241 -20.10 -19.11 -0.85
C PRO A 241 -18.82 -18.63 -0.16
N SER A 242 -17.73 -19.38 -0.30
CA SER A 242 -16.41 -18.93 0.20
C SER A 242 -15.27 -19.01 -0.83
N ASP A 243 -15.47 -19.62 -2.00
CA ASP A 243 -14.35 -19.84 -2.95
C ASP A 243 -14.45 -19.12 -4.32
N ALA A 244 -15.54 -18.41 -4.61
CA ALA A 244 -15.76 -17.87 -5.97
C ALA A 244 -15.12 -16.49 -6.26
N ILE A 245 -14.55 -15.80 -5.26
CA ILE A 245 -14.16 -14.38 -5.41
C ILE A 245 -12.74 -14.18 -6.01
N LEU A 246 -11.94 -15.24 -6.14
CA LEU A 246 -10.53 -15.12 -6.56
C LEU A 246 -10.22 -15.57 -8.00
N ARG A 247 -11.23 -15.85 -8.84
CA ARG A 247 -11.01 -16.36 -10.22
C ARG A 247 -11.48 -15.43 -11.36
N ALA A 248 -11.82 -14.17 -11.07
CA ALA A 248 -12.32 -13.23 -12.10
C ALA A 248 -11.46 -11.96 -12.25
N ILE A 249 -10.15 -12.09 -12.08
CA ILE A 249 -9.10 -11.12 -12.51
C ILE A 249 -7.96 -11.96 -13.10
#